data_AF-A0A932QRH9-F1
#
_entry.id   AF-A0A932QRH9-F1
#
_cell.length_a   1.000
_cell.length_b   1.000
_cell.length_c   1.000
_cell.angle_alpha   90.00
_cell.angle_beta   90.00
_cell.angle_gamma   90.00
#
_symmetry.space_group_name_H-M   'P 1'
#
loop_
_entity.id
_entity.type
_entity.pdbx_description
1 polymer ?
#
loop_
_entity_poly.entity_id
_entity_poly.type
_entity_poly.pdbx_seq_one_letter_code
_entity_poly.pdbx_strand_id
1 'polypeptide(L)'
;MEISKKIFFSRGFSKVTVDELAEELGVSKKTIYANFESKDELLSAVLEWHMEEIVGKTDEILSSSDDFMVRLYNLCALISEAISQKSPEFMSDLQKNREDLWQRLEEHRRVGVLSTSSRLMEEGMKLGLIRRDVDKEIANLVLLFSISGIINPKTLGKKSFDGALAFDGIMSIFFEGILTDKARGSVKKYRSTEPVC
;
A
#
# COMPACT_ATOMS: atom_id res chain seq x y z
N MET A 1 -7.80 16.75 6.24
CA MET A 1 -6.98 15.62 5.76
C MET A 1 -7.77 14.67 4.87
N GLU A 2 -8.80 13.98 5.37
CA GLU A 2 -9.55 12.95 4.60
C GLU A 2 -10.11 13.42 3.25
N ILE A 3 -10.84 14.54 3.21
CA ILE A 3 -11.41 15.07 1.96
C ILE A 3 -10.28 15.41 0.96
N SER A 4 -9.21 16.05 1.43
CA SER A 4 -8.03 16.37 0.61
C SER A 4 -7.33 15.11 0.07
N LYS A 5 -7.18 14.06 0.89
CA LYS A 5 -6.69 12.74 0.46
C LYS A 5 -7.53 12.22 -0.70
N LYS A 6 -8.85 12.15 -0.53
CA LYS A 6 -9.77 11.64 -1.54
C LYS A 6 -9.68 12.41 -2.86
N ILE A 7 -9.62 13.74 -2.80
CA ILE A 7 -9.54 14.60 -3.99
C ILE A 7 -8.20 14.39 -4.71
N PHE A 8 -7.08 14.45 -3.99
CA PHE A 8 -5.76 14.26 -4.62
C PHE A 8 -5.59 12.86 -5.18
N PHE A 9 -5.94 11.83 -4.42
CA PHE A 9 -5.76 10.44 -4.83
C PHE A 9 -6.64 10.05 -6.02
N SER A 10 -7.79 10.68 -6.21
CA SER A 10 -8.66 10.40 -7.35
C SER A 10 -8.26 11.20 -8.60
N ARG A 11 -8.03 12.50 -8.47
CA ARG A 11 -7.90 13.43 -9.63
C ARG A 11 -6.44 13.76 -10.01
N GLY A 12 -5.49 13.44 -9.14
CA GLY A 12 -4.14 13.98 -9.19
C GLY A 12 -4.03 15.34 -8.52
N PHE A 13 -2.84 15.65 -8.01
CA PHE A 13 -2.53 16.88 -7.28
C PHE A 13 -2.45 18.11 -8.20
N SER A 14 -1.75 18.01 -9.32
CA SER A 14 -1.46 19.15 -10.20
C SER A 14 -2.72 19.72 -10.84
N LYS A 15 -3.72 18.87 -11.11
CA LYS A 15 -5.00 19.26 -11.73
C LYS A 15 -5.98 19.91 -10.76
N VAL A 16 -5.77 19.77 -9.45
CA VAL A 16 -6.68 20.27 -8.42
C VAL A 16 -6.23 21.67 -8.01
N THR A 17 -7.12 22.64 -8.12
CA THR A 17 -6.88 24.02 -7.68
C THR A 17 -7.23 24.21 -6.21
N VAL A 18 -6.68 25.25 -5.57
CA VAL A 18 -7.04 25.60 -4.19
C VAL A 18 -8.48 26.13 -4.10
N ASP A 19 -9.01 26.70 -5.19
CA ASP A 19 -10.43 27.04 -5.33
C ASP A 19 -11.33 25.81 -5.17
N GLU A 20 -11.09 24.78 -6.00
CA GLU A 20 -11.86 23.53 -5.96
C GLU A 20 -11.71 22.83 -4.60
N LEU A 21 -10.50 22.83 -4.02
CA LEU A 21 -10.31 22.30 -2.66
C LEU A 21 -11.14 23.03 -1.63
N ALA A 22 -11.18 24.37 -1.68
CA ALA A 22 -11.94 25.18 -0.74
C ALA A 22 -13.45 24.89 -0.85
N GLU A 23 -13.95 24.78 -2.09
CA GLU A 23 -15.34 24.42 -2.37
C GLU A 23 -15.70 23.03 -1.82
N GLU A 24 -14.92 22.00 -2.15
CA GLU A 24 -15.15 20.62 -1.69
C GLU A 24 -15.00 20.46 -0.17
N LEU A 25 -14.12 21.25 0.46
CA LEU A 25 -13.95 21.28 1.92
C LEU A 25 -15.02 22.10 2.63
N GLY A 26 -15.82 22.91 1.91
CA GLY A 26 -16.78 23.85 2.50
C GLY A 26 -16.11 24.97 3.31
N VAL A 27 -14.89 25.36 2.96
CA VAL A 27 -14.10 26.39 3.68
C VAL A 27 -13.61 27.48 2.72
N SER A 28 -13.07 28.56 3.27
CA SER A 28 -12.41 29.59 2.44
C SER A 28 -10.97 29.18 2.09
N LYS A 29 -10.41 29.70 0.98
CA LYS A 29 -8.96 29.58 0.70
C LYS A 29 -8.10 30.08 1.86
N LYS A 30 -8.53 31.17 2.51
CA LYS A 30 -7.84 31.74 3.67
C LYS A 30 -7.76 30.73 4.81
N THR A 31 -8.78 29.89 5.00
CA THR A 31 -8.78 28.81 6.00
C THR A 31 -7.76 27.74 5.66
N ILE A 32 -7.64 27.34 4.39
CA ILE A 32 -6.59 26.40 3.94
C ILE A 32 -5.21 27.01 4.19
N TYR A 33 -4.99 28.25 3.74
CA TYR A 33 -3.71 28.94 3.91
C TYR A 33 -3.36 29.32 5.35
N ALA A 34 -4.33 29.30 6.26
CA ALA A 34 -4.06 29.46 7.69
C ALA A 34 -3.42 28.20 8.32
N ASN A 35 -3.53 27.04 7.65
CA ASN A 35 -2.99 25.77 8.15
C ASN A 35 -1.83 25.25 7.30
N PHE A 36 -1.73 25.65 6.03
CA PHE A 36 -0.69 25.21 5.10
C PHE A 36 -0.22 26.41 4.27
N GLU A 37 1.07 26.66 4.21
CA GLU A 37 1.69 27.72 3.41
C GLU A 37 1.44 27.55 1.91
N SER A 38 1.22 26.31 1.46
CA SER A 38 0.98 26.00 0.05
C SER A 38 0.13 24.74 -0.17
N LYS A 39 -0.38 24.56 -1.40
CA LYS A 39 -1.02 23.31 -1.83
C LYS A 39 -0.03 22.14 -1.73
N ASP A 40 1.22 22.38 -2.05
CA ASP A 40 2.34 21.44 -1.98
C ASP A 40 2.61 20.94 -0.55
N GLU A 41 2.52 21.82 0.43
CA GLU A 41 2.62 21.46 1.85
C GLU A 41 1.40 20.63 2.29
N LEU A 42 0.19 21.03 1.88
CA LEU A 42 -1.02 20.25 2.12
C LEU A 42 -0.91 18.84 1.52
N LEU A 43 -0.37 18.68 0.30
CA LEU A 43 -0.11 17.36 -0.29
C LEU A 43 0.88 16.55 0.55
N SER A 44 1.99 17.16 0.97
CA SER A 44 2.99 16.49 1.81
C SER A 44 2.37 15.99 3.11
N ALA A 45 1.59 16.84 3.80
CA ALA A 45 0.92 16.49 5.04
C ALA A 45 -0.13 15.39 4.86
N VAL A 46 -0.87 15.41 3.74
CA VAL A 46 -1.83 14.36 3.39
C VAL A 46 -1.13 13.01 3.16
N LEU A 47 0.01 13.00 2.47
CA LEU A 47 0.79 11.79 2.23
C LEU A 47 1.38 11.23 3.53
N GLU A 48 1.96 12.09 4.36
CA GLU A 48 2.52 11.72 5.66
C GLU A 48 1.43 11.12 6.57
N TRP A 49 0.31 11.82 6.70
CA TRP A 49 -0.84 11.34 7.46
C TRP A 49 -1.38 9.99 6.94
N HIS A 50 -1.46 9.80 5.62
CA HIS A 50 -1.87 8.52 5.04
C HIS A 50 -0.85 7.41 5.32
N MET A 51 0.45 7.70 5.25
CA MET A 51 1.51 6.73 5.56
C MET A 51 1.45 6.29 7.03
N GLU A 52 1.28 7.23 7.95
CA GLU A 52 1.08 6.95 9.38
C GLU A 52 -0.18 6.12 9.64
N GLU A 53 -1.28 6.41 8.95
CA GLU A 53 -2.53 5.62 9.02
C GLU A 53 -2.27 4.15 8.66
N ILE A 54 -1.51 3.89 7.58
CA ILE A 54 -1.18 2.52 7.15
C ILE A 54 -0.24 1.83 8.14
N VAL A 55 0.73 2.53 8.71
CA VAL A 55 1.61 1.98 9.76
C VAL A 55 0.80 1.58 10.99
N GLY A 56 -0.05 2.46 11.49
CA GLY A 56 -0.90 2.19 12.66
C GLY A 56 -1.79 0.97 12.45
N LYS A 57 -2.49 0.89 11.30
CA LYS A 57 -3.32 -0.28 10.95
C LYS A 57 -2.50 -1.56 10.79
N THR A 58 -1.26 -1.47 10.27
CA THR A 58 -0.36 -2.62 10.16
C THR A 58 0.01 -3.15 11.55
N ASP A 59 0.36 -2.28 12.48
CA ASP A 59 0.72 -2.64 13.86
C ASP A 59 -0.47 -3.22 14.62
N GLU A 60 -1.67 -2.66 14.45
CA GLU A 60 -2.92 -3.19 14.98
C GLU A 60 -3.17 -4.62 14.46
N ILE A 61 -3.09 -4.83 13.14
CA ILE A 61 -3.30 -6.16 12.55
C ILE A 61 -2.27 -7.15 13.09
N LEU A 62 -0.99 -6.78 13.13
CA LEU A 62 0.08 -7.63 13.66
C LEU A 62 -0.13 -8.02 15.14
N SER A 63 -0.95 -7.27 15.88
CA SER A 63 -1.25 -7.48 17.30
C SER A 63 -2.68 -8.03 17.58
N SER A 64 -3.53 -8.13 16.55
CA SER A 64 -4.98 -8.37 16.70
C SER A 64 -5.43 -9.83 16.77
N SER A 65 -4.59 -10.79 16.38
CA SER A 65 -4.96 -12.21 16.35
C SER A 65 -3.76 -13.12 16.55
N ASP A 66 -3.94 -14.20 17.29
CA ASP A 66 -2.93 -15.26 17.39
C ASP A 66 -2.82 -16.08 16.09
N ASP A 67 -3.85 -16.06 15.23
CA ASP A 67 -3.82 -16.79 13.96
C ASP A 67 -2.98 -16.03 12.93
N PHE A 68 -1.82 -16.60 12.62
CA PHE A 68 -0.87 -16.08 11.64
C PHE A 68 -1.50 -15.87 10.26
N MET A 69 -2.35 -16.81 9.79
CA MET A 69 -2.93 -16.74 8.45
C MET A 69 -3.98 -15.64 8.37
N VAL A 70 -4.75 -15.42 9.44
CA VAL A 70 -5.71 -14.31 9.53
C VAL A 70 -4.97 -12.98 9.49
N ARG A 71 -3.89 -12.82 10.27
CA ARG A 71 -3.07 -11.59 10.23
C ARG A 71 -2.48 -11.35 8.84
N LEU A 72 -1.91 -12.38 8.23
CA LEU A 72 -1.32 -12.28 6.89
C LEU A 72 -2.34 -11.84 5.84
N TYR A 73 -3.56 -12.41 5.88
CA TYR A 73 -4.65 -12.05 4.99
C TYR A 73 -5.11 -10.60 5.21
N ASN A 74 -5.33 -10.20 6.46
CA ASN A 74 -5.76 -8.85 6.81
C ASN A 74 -4.72 -7.80 6.38
N LEU A 75 -3.42 -8.11 6.51
CA LEU A 75 -2.35 -7.26 5.99
C LEU A 75 -2.42 -7.13 4.47
N CYS A 76 -2.62 -8.22 3.75
CA CYS A 76 -2.75 -8.16 2.29
C CYS A 76 -3.96 -7.31 1.88
N ALA A 77 -5.11 -7.48 2.55
CA ALA A 77 -6.30 -6.68 2.30
C ALA A 77 -6.08 -5.18 2.57
N LEU A 78 -5.43 -4.84 3.69
CA LEU A 78 -5.08 -3.45 4.01
C LEU A 78 -4.20 -2.82 2.92
N ILE A 79 -3.16 -3.53 2.47
CA ILE A 79 -2.22 -3.01 1.48
C ILE A 79 -2.88 -2.92 0.09
N SER A 80 -3.67 -3.91 -0.31
CA SER A 80 -4.42 -3.90 -1.57
C SER A 80 -5.38 -2.70 -1.62
N GLU A 81 -6.11 -2.44 -0.53
CA GLU A 81 -6.96 -1.25 -0.39
C GLU A 81 -6.16 0.06 -0.39
N ALA A 82 -5.02 0.11 0.29
CA ALA A 82 -4.17 1.29 0.27
C ALA A 82 -3.63 1.62 -1.14
N ILE A 83 -3.47 0.60 -1.99
CA ILE A 83 -3.09 0.76 -3.39
C ILE A 83 -4.28 1.18 -4.25
N SER A 84 -5.45 0.54 -4.07
CA SER A 84 -6.68 0.82 -4.85
C SER A 84 -7.17 2.26 -4.69
N GLN A 85 -6.94 2.87 -3.51
CA GLN A 85 -7.33 4.26 -3.23
C GLN A 85 -6.63 5.28 -4.13
N LYS A 86 -5.48 4.96 -4.73
CA LYS A 86 -4.65 5.87 -5.52
C LYS A 86 -4.88 5.64 -7.01
N SER A 87 -5.37 6.65 -7.71
CA SER A 87 -5.56 6.56 -9.16
C SER A 87 -4.21 6.49 -9.90
N PRO A 88 -4.16 5.82 -11.07
CA PRO A 88 -2.99 5.86 -11.94
C PRO A 88 -2.55 7.30 -12.28
N GLU A 89 -3.50 8.21 -12.43
CA GLU A 89 -3.28 9.62 -12.68
C GLU A 89 -2.54 10.27 -11.51
N PHE A 90 -2.99 10.06 -10.27
CA PHE A 90 -2.32 10.56 -9.08
C PHE A 90 -0.88 10.03 -8.97
N MET A 91 -0.70 8.73 -9.18
CA MET A 91 0.62 8.10 -9.08
C MET A 91 1.60 8.63 -10.15
N SER A 92 1.13 8.83 -11.38
CA SER A 92 1.91 9.42 -12.48
C SER A 92 2.22 10.90 -12.25
N ASP A 93 1.24 11.64 -11.73
CA ASP A 93 1.36 13.06 -11.40
C ASP A 93 2.38 13.30 -10.28
N LEU A 94 2.29 12.53 -9.18
CA LEU A 94 3.22 12.58 -8.07
C LEU A 94 4.65 12.28 -8.54
N GLN A 95 4.84 11.19 -9.30
CA GLN A 95 6.16 10.80 -9.80
C GLN A 95 6.79 11.85 -10.72
N LYS A 96 6.00 12.56 -11.54
CA LYS A 96 6.51 13.53 -12.52
C LYS A 96 6.74 14.91 -11.92
N ASN A 97 5.82 15.37 -11.07
CA ASN A 97 5.78 16.76 -10.64
C ASN A 97 6.33 16.97 -9.23
N ARG A 98 6.44 15.91 -8.42
CA ARG A 98 6.96 15.95 -7.04
C ARG A 98 7.81 14.71 -6.76
N GLU A 99 8.93 14.61 -7.47
CA GLU A 99 9.88 13.50 -7.31
C GLU A 99 10.35 13.33 -5.87
N ASP A 100 10.48 14.42 -5.10
CA ASP A 100 10.82 14.40 -3.69
C ASP A 100 9.80 13.63 -2.84
N LEU A 101 8.51 13.88 -3.05
CA LEU A 101 7.43 13.17 -2.35
C LEU A 101 7.28 11.74 -2.84
N TRP A 102 7.50 11.50 -4.14
CA TRP A 102 7.53 10.16 -4.70
C TRP A 102 8.64 9.31 -4.06
N GLN A 103 9.86 9.82 -3.94
CA GLN A 103 10.97 9.13 -3.30
C GLN A 103 10.69 8.84 -1.82
N ARG A 104 10.07 9.78 -1.09
CA ARG A 104 9.65 9.56 0.31
C ARG A 104 8.62 8.45 0.43
N LEU A 105 7.60 8.45 -0.43
CA LEU A 105 6.58 7.39 -0.47
C LEU A 105 7.21 6.02 -0.77
N GLU A 106 8.14 5.98 -1.72
CA GLU A 106 8.87 4.77 -2.10
C GLU A 106 9.72 4.22 -0.96
N GLU A 107 10.44 5.10 -0.27
CA GLU A 107 11.27 4.73 0.87
C GLU A 107 10.42 4.24 2.04
N HIS A 108 9.30 4.91 2.33
CA HIS A 108 8.35 4.46 3.34
C HIS A 108 7.81 3.06 3.02
N ARG A 109 7.42 2.82 1.75
CA ARG A 109 7.00 1.50 1.29
C ARG A 109 8.12 0.47 1.45
N ARG A 110 9.35 0.80 1.05
CA ARG A 110 10.51 -0.08 1.15
C ARG A 110 10.76 -0.52 2.59
N VAL A 111 10.80 0.44 3.52
CA VAL A 111 11.00 0.20 4.95
C VAL A 111 9.86 -0.64 5.51
N GLY A 112 8.61 -0.28 5.25
CA GLY A 112 7.42 -0.99 5.74
C GLY A 112 7.32 -2.43 5.22
N VAL A 113 7.61 -2.67 3.94
CA VAL A 113 7.63 -4.02 3.36
C VAL A 113 8.72 -4.86 4.00
N LEU A 114 9.96 -4.36 4.11
CA LEU A 114 11.07 -5.13 4.67
C LEU A 114 10.88 -5.43 6.16
N SER A 115 10.43 -4.46 6.96
CA SER A 115 10.22 -4.67 8.40
C SER A 115 9.10 -5.68 8.65
N THR A 116 7.96 -5.52 7.97
CA THR A 116 6.79 -6.38 8.14
C THR A 116 7.05 -7.79 7.62
N SER A 117 7.61 -7.94 6.41
CA SER A 117 7.90 -9.25 5.82
C SER A 117 8.96 -10.01 6.61
N SER A 118 10.01 -9.36 7.11
CA SER A 118 11.02 -10.02 7.95
C SER A 118 10.42 -10.61 9.22
N ARG A 119 9.57 -9.86 9.91
CA ARG A 119 8.88 -10.35 11.13
C ARG A 119 7.96 -11.54 10.81
N LEU A 120 7.16 -11.44 9.75
CA LEU A 120 6.25 -12.52 9.34
C LEU A 120 6.98 -13.76 8.85
N MET A 121 8.13 -13.61 8.16
CA MET A 121 8.98 -14.72 7.74
C MET A 121 9.49 -15.51 8.93
N GLU A 122 10.06 -14.82 9.92
CA GLU A 122 10.60 -15.45 11.12
C GLU A 122 9.53 -16.18 11.92
N GLU A 123 8.37 -15.55 12.09
CA GLU A 123 7.24 -16.14 12.79
C GLU A 123 6.67 -17.35 12.02
N GLY A 124 6.39 -17.20 10.73
CA GLY A 124 5.80 -18.26 9.90
C GLY A 124 6.72 -19.47 9.78
N MET A 125 8.04 -19.29 9.75
CA MET A 125 9.02 -20.39 9.78
C MET A 125 9.03 -21.12 11.13
N LYS A 126 8.93 -20.39 12.25
CA LYS A 126 8.82 -21.00 13.60
C LYS A 126 7.53 -21.82 13.73
N LEU A 127 6.42 -21.32 13.19
CA LEU A 127 5.13 -22.00 13.18
C LEU A 127 5.04 -23.16 12.16
N GLY A 128 6.05 -23.34 11.30
CA GLY A 128 6.05 -24.35 10.24
C GLY A 128 5.03 -24.07 9.12
N LEU A 129 4.61 -22.81 8.97
CA LEU A 129 3.69 -22.35 7.93
C LEU A 129 4.45 -21.89 6.67
N ILE A 130 5.67 -21.38 6.85
CA ILE A 130 6.60 -21.04 5.76
C ILE A 130 7.63 -22.17 5.63
N ARG A 131 7.99 -22.53 4.38
CA ARG A 131 8.93 -23.61 4.11
C ARG A 131 10.33 -23.24 4.62
N ARG A 132 11.03 -24.22 5.22
CA ARG A 132 12.36 -24.02 5.83
C ARG A 132 13.51 -24.01 4.82
N ASP A 133 13.26 -24.44 3.59
CA ASP A 133 14.23 -24.43 2.49
C ASP A 133 14.28 -23.08 1.75
N VAL A 134 13.43 -22.12 2.13
CA VAL A 134 13.43 -20.77 1.59
C VAL A 134 14.37 -19.89 2.40
N ASP A 135 15.33 -19.25 1.73
CA ASP A 135 16.13 -18.20 2.34
C ASP A 135 15.28 -16.93 2.55
N LYS A 136 15.19 -16.46 3.80
CA LYS A 136 14.31 -15.34 4.17
C LYS A 136 14.76 -14.01 3.55
N GLU A 137 16.06 -13.80 3.37
CA GLU A 137 16.58 -12.55 2.80
C GLU A 137 16.26 -12.50 1.31
N ILE A 138 16.50 -13.61 0.60
CA ILE A 138 16.12 -13.73 -0.81
C ILE A 138 14.61 -13.53 -0.98
N ALA A 139 13.79 -14.18 -0.16
CA ALA A 139 12.34 -14.05 -0.25
C ALA A 139 11.85 -12.61 -0.02
N ASN A 140 12.40 -11.91 0.97
CA ASN A 140 12.06 -10.50 1.22
C ASN A 140 12.48 -9.58 0.08
N LEU A 141 13.64 -9.81 -0.52
CA LEU A 141 14.08 -9.05 -1.71
C LEU A 141 13.17 -9.33 -2.91
N VAL A 142 12.81 -10.58 -3.17
CA VAL A 142 11.88 -10.94 -4.24
C VAL A 142 10.54 -10.23 -4.05
N LEU A 143 9.99 -10.23 -2.84
CA LEU A 143 8.74 -9.54 -2.54
C LEU A 143 8.86 -8.02 -2.76
N LEU A 144 9.90 -7.40 -2.19
CA LEU A 144 10.14 -5.97 -2.32
C LEU A 144 10.28 -5.53 -3.78
N PHE A 145 11.09 -6.22 -4.57
CA PHE A 145 11.34 -5.86 -5.97
C PHE A 145 10.15 -6.17 -6.87
N SER A 146 9.38 -7.22 -6.57
CA SER A 146 8.13 -7.51 -7.31
C SER A 146 7.11 -6.39 -7.10
N ILE A 147 6.88 -5.99 -5.84
CA ILE A 147 5.99 -4.88 -5.50
C ILE A 147 6.49 -3.59 -6.14
N SER A 148 7.76 -3.24 -5.95
CA SER A 148 8.28 -1.94 -6.37
C SER A 148 8.46 -1.81 -7.88
N GLY A 149 8.78 -2.91 -8.56
CA GLY A 149 8.93 -2.95 -10.00
C GLY A 149 7.58 -2.94 -10.73
N ILE A 150 6.58 -3.63 -10.19
CA ILE A 150 5.26 -3.76 -10.84
C ILE A 150 4.34 -2.62 -10.44
N ILE A 151 4.23 -2.30 -9.14
CA ILE A 151 3.37 -1.23 -8.59
C ILE A 151 4.09 0.11 -8.69
N ASN A 152 4.35 0.49 -9.93
CA ASN A 152 5.03 1.71 -10.33
C ASN A 152 4.32 2.30 -11.56
N PRO A 153 4.08 3.63 -11.61
CA PRO A 153 3.47 4.29 -12.77
C PRO A 153 4.09 3.90 -14.11
N LYS A 154 5.42 3.76 -14.18
CA LYS A 154 6.15 3.43 -15.42
C LYS A 154 5.82 2.03 -15.94
N THR A 155 5.44 1.12 -15.03
CA THR A 155 5.10 -0.26 -15.35
C THR A 155 3.61 -0.43 -15.54
N LEU A 156 2.78 0.01 -14.57
CA LEU A 156 1.32 -0.13 -14.62
C LEU A 156 0.67 0.67 -15.75
N GLY A 157 1.19 1.86 -16.07
CA GLY A 157 0.65 2.70 -17.15
C GLY A 157 0.69 2.07 -18.54
N LYS A 158 1.33 0.90 -18.69
CA LYS A 158 1.41 0.10 -19.93
C LYS A 158 0.58 -1.19 -19.86
N LYS A 159 -0.22 -1.38 -18.83
CA LYS A 159 -0.95 -2.63 -18.55
C LYS A 159 -2.45 -2.38 -18.51
N SER A 160 -3.21 -3.46 -18.68
CA SER A 160 -4.67 -3.46 -18.64
C SER A 160 -5.25 -3.69 -17.24
N PHE A 161 -4.39 -3.93 -16.24
CA PHE A 161 -4.77 -4.18 -14.86
C PHE A 161 -4.33 -3.03 -13.96
N ASP A 162 -5.03 -2.84 -12.84
CA ASP A 162 -4.70 -1.83 -11.83
C ASP A 162 -3.66 -2.34 -10.81
N GLY A 163 -3.28 -1.46 -9.89
CA GLY A 163 -2.28 -1.77 -8.86
C GLY A 163 -2.75 -2.80 -7.83
N ALA A 164 -4.03 -2.86 -7.51
CA ALA A 164 -4.57 -3.80 -6.52
C ALA A 164 -4.54 -5.23 -7.08
N LEU A 165 -5.01 -5.41 -8.31
CA LEU A 165 -4.92 -6.69 -9.01
C LEU A 165 -3.46 -7.15 -9.18
N ALA A 166 -2.54 -6.21 -9.47
CA ALA A 166 -1.12 -6.50 -9.54
C ALA A 166 -0.57 -6.98 -8.18
N PHE A 167 -0.93 -6.31 -7.09
CA PHE A 167 -0.53 -6.69 -5.74
C PHE A 167 -1.03 -8.09 -5.37
N ASP A 168 -2.32 -8.35 -5.58
CA ASP A 168 -2.93 -9.65 -5.27
C ASP A 168 -2.29 -10.78 -6.07
N GLY A 169 -1.96 -10.52 -7.35
CA GLY A 169 -1.21 -11.44 -8.20
C GLY A 169 0.20 -11.73 -7.67
N ILE A 170 0.95 -10.70 -7.25
CA ILE A 170 2.27 -10.85 -6.63
C ILE A 170 2.16 -11.70 -5.36
N MET A 171 1.23 -11.36 -4.46
CA MET A 171 1.05 -12.09 -3.21
C MET A 171 0.63 -13.54 -3.44
N SER A 172 -0.23 -13.78 -4.44
CA SER A 172 -0.61 -15.13 -4.85
C SER A 172 0.61 -15.97 -5.25
N ILE A 173 1.41 -15.47 -6.19
CA ILE A 173 2.61 -16.16 -6.67
C ILE A 173 3.61 -16.37 -5.53
N PHE A 174 3.82 -15.33 -4.71
CA PHE A 174 4.74 -15.35 -3.60
C PHE A 174 4.35 -16.41 -2.55
N PHE A 175 3.09 -16.42 -2.11
CA PHE A 175 2.61 -17.38 -1.13
C PHE A 175 2.56 -18.82 -1.63
N GLU A 176 2.22 -19.04 -2.91
CA GLU A 176 2.35 -20.37 -3.52
C GLU A 176 3.81 -20.85 -3.48
N GLY A 177 4.77 -19.93 -3.64
CA GLY A 177 6.20 -20.22 -3.54
C GLY A 177 6.71 -20.49 -2.12
N ILE A 178 6.25 -19.76 -1.10
CA ILE A 178 6.88 -19.81 0.24
C ILE A 178 6.12 -20.61 1.29
N LEU A 179 4.81 -20.85 1.12
CA LEU A 179 3.99 -21.53 2.13
C LEU A 179 4.11 -23.06 2.02
N THR A 180 4.03 -23.73 3.17
CA THR A 180 3.89 -25.20 3.22
C THR A 180 2.53 -25.63 2.68
N ASP A 181 2.39 -26.91 2.27
CA ASP A 181 1.10 -27.43 1.79
C ASP A 181 -0.02 -27.26 2.81
N LYS A 182 0.31 -27.45 4.11
CA LYS A 182 -0.60 -27.22 5.24
C LYS A 182 -1.12 -25.78 5.26
N ALA A 183 -0.22 -24.79 5.14
CA ALA A 183 -0.58 -23.39 5.18
C ALA A 183 -1.37 -22.95 3.93
N ARG A 184 -1.03 -23.48 2.75
CA ARG A 184 -1.79 -23.23 1.50
C ARG A 184 -3.25 -23.71 1.59
N GLY A 185 -3.49 -24.82 2.28
CA GLY A 185 -4.86 -25.29 2.58
C GLY A 185 -5.69 -24.26 3.35
N SER A 186 -5.07 -23.52 4.27
CA SER A 186 -5.73 -22.44 5.03
C SER A 186 -6.02 -21.21 4.17
N VAL A 187 -5.14 -20.84 3.23
CA VAL A 187 -5.37 -19.71 2.31
C VAL A 187 -6.64 -19.89 1.49
N LYS A 188 -6.94 -21.12 1.05
CA LYS A 188 -8.18 -21.41 0.29
C LYS A 188 -9.45 -21.11 1.06
N LYS A 189 -9.43 -21.27 2.39
CA LYS A 189 -10.57 -20.99 3.28
C LYS A 189 -10.94 -19.50 3.34
N TYR A 190 -9.95 -18.62 3.14
CA TYR A 190 -10.12 -17.16 3.17
C TYR A 190 -10.25 -16.54 1.77
N ARG A 191 -9.82 -17.25 0.72
CA ARG A 191 -10.11 -16.88 -0.68
C ARG A 191 -11.54 -17.22 -1.13
N SER A 192 -12.24 -18.10 -0.42
CA SER A 192 -13.61 -18.50 -0.72
C SER A 192 -14.69 -17.53 -0.23
N THR A 193 -14.32 -16.41 0.41
CA THR A 193 -15.16 -15.21 0.48
C THR A 193 -14.78 -14.34 -0.71
N GLU A 194 -15.61 -14.38 -1.74
CA GLU A 194 -15.38 -13.99 -3.14
C GLU A 194 -14.62 -12.66 -3.40
N PRO A 195 -13.93 -12.53 -4.55
CA PRO A 195 -13.64 -11.23 -5.11
C PRO A 195 -14.95 -10.60 -5.56
N VAL A 196 -15.32 -9.47 -4.98
CA VAL A 196 -16.37 -8.62 -5.54
C VAL A 196 -15.81 -8.04 -6.84
N CYS A 197 -16.26 -8.60 -7.96
CA CYS A 197 -16.17 -7.95 -9.27
C CYS A 197 -16.91 -6.60 -9.27
#